data_AF-A0A0A7DK21-F1
#
_entry.id   AF-A0A0A7DK21-F1
#
_cell.length_a   1.000
_cell.length_b   1.000
_cell.length_c   1.000
_cell.angle_alpha   90.00
_cell.angle_beta   90.00
_cell.angle_gamma   90.00
#
_symmetry.space_group_name_H-M   'P 1'
#
loop_
_entity.id
_entity.type
_entity.pdbx_description
1 polymer ?
#
loop_
_entity_poly.entity_id
_entity_poly.type
_entity_poly.pdbx_seq_one_letter_code
_entity_poly.pdbx_strand_id
1 'polypeptide(L)'
;SINRFETLVPIFSLISSLAKAKFCNVSGHPVSKPAWSDLSDSDIIDRFGRICRNLFHYYSGSSKKQSLYRIKYILRLSCARTLARKHKSTVRTFLKKLGSEFLEEFLTEE
;
A
#
# COMPACT_ATOMS: atom_id res chain seq x y z
N SER A 1 16.69 -24.52 5.84
CA SER A 1 16.06 -24.10 4.56
C SER A 1 14.67 -23.58 4.88
N ILE A 2 14.44 -22.25 4.80
CA ILE A 2 13.10 -21.68 4.99
C ILE A 2 12.25 -22.12 3.81
N ASN A 3 11.23 -22.93 4.06
CA ASN A 3 10.38 -23.49 3.02
C ASN A 3 9.61 -22.37 2.31
N ARG A 4 9.71 -22.29 0.98
CA ARG A 4 8.93 -21.35 0.15
C ARG A 4 7.42 -21.45 0.40
N PHE A 5 6.93 -22.59 0.87
CA PHE A 5 5.54 -22.76 1.29
C PHE A 5 5.16 -21.86 2.47
N GLU A 6 6.02 -21.76 3.48
CA GLU A 6 5.83 -20.90 4.64
C GLU A 6 5.99 -19.41 4.34
N THR A 7 6.47 -19.03 3.15
CA THR A 7 6.49 -17.62 2.72
C THR A 7 5.25 -17.28 1.90
N LEU A 8 4.75 -18.21 1.08
CA LEU A 8 3.53 -18.06 0.29
C LEU A 8 2.27 -17.97 1.16
N VAL A 9 2.13 -18.83 2.19
CA VAL A 9 0.98 -18.82 3.11
C VAL A 9 0.82 -17.47 3.84
N PRO A 10 1.87 -16.88 4.44
CA PRO A 10 1.77 -15.56 5.07
C PRO A 10 1.57 -14.41 4.08
N ILE A 11 2.14 -14.46 2.86
CA ILE A 11 1.81 -13.45 1.83
C ILE A 11 0.32 -13.50 1.53
N PHE A 12 -0.23 -14.70 1.31
CA PHE A 12 -1.64 -14.87 0.98
C PHE A 12 -2.53 -14.38 2.13
N SER A 13 -2.17 -14.70 3.39
CA SER A 13 -2.87 -14.20 4.57
C SER A 13 -2.88 -12.66 4.66
N LEU A 14 -1.74 -12.03 4.36
CA LEU A 14 -1.61 -10.57 4.32
C LEU A 14 -2.45 -9.94 3.19
N ILE A 15 -2.37 -10.49 1.97
CA ILE A 15 -3.18 -10.03 0.84
C ILE A 15 -4.67 -10.19 1.15
N SER A 16 -5.07 -11.32 1.73
CA SER A 16 -6.46 -11.58 2.13
C SER A 16 -6.95 -10.57 3.17
N SER A 17 -6.11 -10.22 4.15
CA SER A 17 -6.41 -9.18 5.15
C SER A 17 -6.58 -7.80 4.51
N LEU A 18 -5.69 -7.42 3.59
CA LEU A 18 -5.81 -6.17 2.82
C LEU A 18 -7.06 -6.14 1.93
N ALA A 19 -7.42 -7.27 1.34
CA ALA A 19 -8.60 -7.40 0.51
C ALA A 19 -9.90 -7.23 1.32
N LYS A 20 -9.96 -7.80 2.52
CA LYS A 20 -11.06 -7.58 3.48
C LYS A 20 -11.19 -6.10 3.84
N ALA A 21 -10.07 -5.43 4.08
CA ALA A 21 -10.02 -3.98 4.35
C ALA A 21 -10.17 -3.10 3.09
N LYS A 22 -10.40 -3.71 1.91
CA LYS A 22 -10.63 -3.05 0.62
C LYS A 22 -9.45 -2.20 0.11
N PHE A 23 -8.22 -2.55 0.46
CA PHE A 23 -7.01 -1.94 -0.13
C PHE A 23 -6.63 -2.59 -1.46
N CYS A 24 -6.99 -3.86 -1.65
CA CYS A 24 -6.86 -4.59 -2.90
C CYS A 24 -8.07 -5.50 -3.12
N ASN A 25 -8.12 -6.17 -4.27
CA ASN A 25 -9.03 -7.29 -4.49
C ASN A 25 -8.40 -8.62 -4.01
N VAL A 26 -9.16 -9.71 -4.10
CA VAL A 26 -8.72 -11.05 -3.67
C VAL A 26 -7.46 -11.55 -4.37
N SER A 27 -7.18 -11.07 -5.59
CA SER A 27 -5.96 -11.40 -6.35
C SER A 27 -4.76 -10.51 -5.98
N GLY A 28 -4.95 -9.55 -5.07
CA GLY A 28 -3.93 -8.58 -4.67
C GLY A 28 -3.77 -7.39 -5.62
N HIS A 29 -4.72 -7.13 -6.52
CA HIS A 29 -4.68 -5.92 -7.34
C HIS A 29 -5.16 -4.71 -6.53
N PRO A 30 -4.43 -3.58 -6.51
CA PRO A 30 -4.78 -2.43 -5.67
C PRO A 30 -6.08 -1.77 -6.07
N VAL A 31 -6.88 -1.36 -5.08
CA VAL A 31 -8.20 -0.74 -5.25
C VAL A 31 -8.20 0.64 -4.57
N SER A 32 -8.90 1.62 -5.14
CA SER A 32 -9.06 2.94 -4.53
C SER A 32 -9.95 2.88 -3.28
N LYS A 33 -9.77 3.80 -2.33
CA LYS A 33 -10.61 3.97 -1.12
C LYS A 33 -11.53 5.19 -1.29
N PRO A 34 -12.64 5.10 -2.06
CA PRO A 34 -13.52 6.26 -2.30
C PRO A 34 -14.14 6.80 -1.01
N ALA A 35 -14.32 5.97 0.03
CA ALA A 35 -14.79 6.44 1.34
C ALA A 35 -13.84 7.46 2.02
N TRP A 36 -12.63 7.64 1.51
CA TRP A 36 -11.66 8.63 2.00
C TRP A 36 -11.59 9.87 1.08
N SER A 37 -12.48 10.01 0.09
CA SER A 37 -12.46 11.13 -0.86
C SER A 37 -12.66 12.50 -0.22
N ASP A 38 -13.29 12.53 0.96
CA ASP A 38 -13.65 13.77 1.65
C ASP A 38 -12.53 14.27 2.57
N LEU A 39 -11.52 13.44 2.81
CA LEU A 39 -10.31 13.81 3.56
C LEU A 39 -9.38 14.69 2.71
N SER A 40 -8.49 15.45 3.35
CA SER A 40 -7.43 16.17 2.64
C SER A 40 -6.44 15.19 1.98
N ASP A 41 -5.69 15.65 0.98
CA ASP A 41 -4.69 14.80 0.32
C ASP A 41 -3.63 14.30 1.32
N SER A 42 -3.16 15.17 2.22
CA SER A 42 -2.22 14.82 3.28
C SER A 42 -2.80 13.79 4.25
N ASP A 43 -4.07 13.95 4.69
CA ASP A 43 -4.71 12.95 5.57
C ASP A 43 -4.83 11.57 4.92
N ILE A 44 -5.09 11.53 3.60
CA ILE A 44 -5.13 10.27 2.85
C ILE A 44 -3.73 9.65 2.82
N ILE A 45 -2.70 10.44 2.48
CA ILE A 45 -1.30 10.01 2.42
C ILE A 45 -0.85 9.48 3.78
N ASP A 46 -1.02 10.27 4.85
CA ASP A 46 -0.66 9.92 6.23
C ASP A 46 -1.31 8.61 6.69
N ARG A 47 -2.60 8.42 6.41
CA ARG A 47 -3.32 7.19 6.80
C ARG A 47 -2.72 5.97 6.12
N PHE A 48 -2.43 6.05 4.82
CA PHE A 48 -1.77 4.94 4.12
C PHE A 48 -0.32 4.74 4.59
N GLY A 49 0.42 5.83 4.83
CA GLY A 49 1.79 5.80 5.35
C GLY A 49 1.87 5.11 6.72
N ARG A 50 0.98 5.45 7.66
CA ARG A 50 0.88 4.78 8.98
C ARG A 50 0.60 3.29 8.87
N ILE A 51 -0.31 2.88 7.98
CA ILE A 51 -0.59 1.45 7.75
C ILE A 51 0.65 0.74 7.22
N CYS A 52 1.37 1.35 6.26
CA CYS A 52 2.60 0.81 5.72
C CYS A 52 3.66 0.66 6.82
N ARG A 53 3.96 1.73 7.57
CA ARG A 53 4.93 1.74 8.67
C ARG A 53 4.59 0.68 9.72
N ASN A 54 3.35 0.60 10.19
CA ASN A 54 2.92 -0.39 11.19
C ASN A 54 3.14 -1.83 10.72
N LEU A 55 2.84 -2.13 9.45
CA LEU A 55 3.11 -3.45 8.87
C LEU A 55 4.61 -3.72 8.76
N PHE A 56 5.40 -2.76 8.29
CA PHE A 56 6.85 -2.93 8.20
C PHE A 56 7.49 -3.11 9.57
N HIS A 57 7.11 -2.34 10.59
CA HIS A 57 7.60 -2.51 11.95
C HIS A 57 7.22 -3.87 12.54
N TYR A 58 6.00 -4.35 12.33
CA TYR A 58 5.59 -5.66 12.84
C TYR A 58 6.37 -6.82 12.18
N TYR A 59 6.66 -6.71 10.88
CA TYR A 59 7.34 -7.76 10.12
C TYR A 59 8.84 -7.53 9.92
N SER A 60 9.43 -6.47 10.48
CA SER A 60 10.86 -6.12 10.31
C SER A 60 11.79 -7.21 10.85
N GLY A 61 11.37 -7.91 11.91
CA GLY A 61 12.08 -9.08 12.46
C GLY A 61 11.93 -10.37 11.65
N SER A 62 11.20 -10.37 10.53
CA SER A 62 10.93 -11.57 9.73
C SER A 62 11.84 -11.67 8.49
N SER A 63 12.28 -12.88 8.15
CA SER A 63 13.07 -13.20 6.93
C SER A 63 12.34 -12.94 5.59
N LYS A 64 11.15 -12.32 5.58
CA LYS A 64 10.22 -12.28 4.43
C LYS A 64 10.22 -10.95 3.67
N LYS A 65 11.41 -10.39 3.38
CA LYS A 65 11.57 -9.07 2.73
C LYS A 65 10.76 -8.91 1.42
N GLN A 66 10.75 -9.93 0.56
CA GLN A 66 10.04 -9.83 -0.74
C GLN A 66 8.51 -9.77 -0.61
N SER A 67 7.96 -10.42 0.41
CA SER A 67 6.54 -10.35 0.76
C SER A 67 6.13 -8.92 1.11
N LEU A 68 6.96 -8.24 1.89
CA LEU A 68 6.72 -6.88 2.35
C LEU A 68 6.77 -5.87 1.20
N TYR A 69 7.68 -6.06 0.23
CA TYR A 69 7.68 -5.23 -0.99
C TYR A 69 6.36 -5.30 -1.75
N ARG A 70 5.77 -6.49 -1.91
CA ARG A 70 4.47 -6.63 -2.59
C ARG A 70 3.35 -5.92 -1.84
N ILE A 71 3.35 -5.99 -0.51
CA ILE A 71 2.37 -5.30 0.33
C ILE A 71 2.55 -3.77 0.26
N LYS A 72 3.80 -3.28 0.33
CA LYS A 72 4.17 -1.87 0.14
C LYS A 72 3.64 -1.34 -1.18
N TYR A 73 3.86 -2.10 -2.26
CA TYR A 73 3.38 -1.77 -3.59
C TYR A 73 1.85 -1.66 -3.64
N ILE A 74 1.13 -2.61 -3.01
CA ILE A 74 -0.33 -2.59 -2.97
C ILE A 74 -0.85 -1.33 -2.29
N LEU A 75 -0.32 -1.00 -1.12
CA LEU A 75 -0.74 0.17 -0.35
C LEU A 75 -0.43 1.48 -1.10
N ARG A 76 0.78 1.60 -1.65
CA ARG A 76 1.20 2.79 -2.42
C ARG A 76 0.32 3.02 -3.64
N LEU A 77 0.03 1.98 -4.42
CA LEU A 77 -0.82 2.13 -5.60
C LEU A 77 -2.29 2.34 -5.23
N SER A 78 -2.77 1.71 -4.15
CA SER A 78 -4.12 1.97 -3.61
C SER A 78 -4.28 3.45 -3.21
N CYS A 79 -3.27 4.03 -2.54
CA CYS A 79 -3.21 5.45 -2.22
C CYS A 79 -3.24 6.32 -3.49
N ALA A 80 -2.34 6.05 -4.44
CA ALA A 80 -2.28 6.81 -5.70
C ALA A 80 -3.60 6.74 -6.49
N ARG A 81 -4.26 5.59 -6.52
CA ARG A 81 -5.59 5.42 -7.15
C ARG A 81 -6.68 6.20 -6.42
N THR A 82 -6.60 6.29 -5.10
CA THR A 82 -7.55 7.05 -4.28
C THR A 82 -7.44 8.53 -4.58
N LEU A 83 -6.22 9.07 -4.56
CA LEU A 83 -5.96 10.48 -4.86
C LEU A 83 -6.27 10.83 -6.32
N ALA A 84 -5.82 9.99 -7.27
CA ALA A 84 -6.13 10.21 -8.69
C ALA A 84 -7.65 10.27 -8.93
N ARG A 85 -8.42 9.40 -8.28
CA ARG A 85 -9.89 9.41 -8.36
C ARG A 85 -10.49 10.67 -7.75
N LYS A 86 -10.04 11.08 -6.56
CA LYS A 86 -10.46 12.34 -5.90
C LYS A 86 -10.27 13.54 -6.83
N HIS A 87 -9.13 13.60 -7.51
CA HIS A 87 -8.76 14.67 -8.45
C HIS A 87 -9.22 14.46 -9.89
N LYS A 88 -10.09 13.47 -10.15
CA LYS A 88 -10.61 13.13 -11.50
C LYS A 88 -9.50 13.02 -12.56
N SER A 89 -8.37 12.43 -12.18
CA SER A 89 -7.17 12.30 -13.00
C SER A 89 -6.74 10.85 -13.15
N THR A 90 -5.84 10.57 -14.10
CA THR A 90 -5.20 9.26 -14.18
C THR A 90 -4.12 9.14 -13.11
N VAL A 91 -3.85 7.91 -12.64
CA VAL A 91 -2.75 7.64 -11.70
C VAL A 91 -1.42 8.18 -12.24
N ARG A 92 -1.16 8.02 -13.54
CA ARG A 92 0.07 8.51 -14.17
C ARG A 92 0.17 10.03 -14.12
N THR A 93 -0.91 10.74 -14.45
CA THR A 93 -0.96 12.20 -14.42
C THR A 93 -0.80 12.72 -12.99
N PHE A 94 -1.49 12.09 -12.04
CA PHE A 94 -1.43 12.45 -10.63
C PHE A 94 -0.02 12.27 -10.05
N LEU A 95 0.61 11.11 -10.27
CA LEU A 95 1.96 10.84 -9.79
C LEU A 95 3.01 11.79 -10.40
N LYS A 96 2.85 12.17 -11.67
CA LYS A 96 3.72 13.19 -12.27
C LYS A 96 3.59 14.56 -11.59
N LYS A 97 2.38 14.92 -11.14
CA LYS A 97 2.11 16.19 -10.46
C LYS A 97 2.62 16.19 -9.02
N LEU A 98 2.48 15.08 -8.30
CA LEU A 98 2.82 14.97 -6.88
C LEU A 98 4.34 14.82 -6.63
N GLY A 99 5.13 14.46 -7.66
CA GLY A 99 6.59 14.44 -7.57
C GLY A 99 7.16 13.33 -6.68
N SER A 100 8.40 13.53 -6.21
CA SER A 100 9.12 12.62 -5.30
C SER A 100 8.59 12.65 -3.86
N GLU A 101 7.92 13.73 -3.46
CA GLU A 101 7.37 13.94 -2.10
C GLU A 101 6.38 12.84 -1.69
N PHE A 102 5.49 12.44 -2.61
CA PHE A 102 4.61 11.28 -2.41
C PHE A 102 5.35 9.97 -2.18
N LEU A 103 6.53 9.85 -2.80
CA LEU A 103 7.31 8.64 -2.73
C LEU A 103 8.06 8.58 -1.43
N GLU A 104 8.60 9.69 -0.94
CA GLU A 104 9.38 9.73 0.31
C GLU A 104 8.57 9.24 1.51
N GLU A 105 7.32 9.68 1.68
CA GLU A 105 6.41 9.22 2.76
C GLU A 105 6.23 7.69 2.77
N PHE A 106 6.25 7.05 1.60
CA PHE A 106 6.13 5.60 1.45
C PHE A 106 7.49 4.89 1.33
N LEU A 107 8.59 5.60 1.06
CA LEU A 107 9.91 5.05 0.73
C LEU A 107 10.92 5.17 1.85
N THR A 108 10.71 5.99 2.88
CA THR A 108 11.53 5.97 4.10
C THR A 108 11.31 4.63 4.81
N GLU A 109 12.03 3.63 4.32
CA GLU A 109 12.60 2.57 5.14
C GLU A 109 13.56 3.31 6.08
N GLU A 110 13.27 3.33 7.37
CA GLU A 110 14.33 3.61 8.35
C GLU A 110 15.49 2.63 8.13
#